data_AF-A0A7Z0KUS8-F1
#
_entry.id   AF-A0A7Z0KUS8-F1
#
_cell.length_a   1.000
_cell.length_b   1.000
_cell.length_c   1.000
_cell.angle_alpha   90.00
_cell.angle_beta   90.00
_cell.angle_gamma   90.00
#
_symmetry.space_group_name_H-M   'P 1'
#
loop_
_entity.id
_entity.type
_entity.pdbx_description
1 polymer ?
#
loop_
_entity_poly.entity_id
_entity_poly.type
_entity_poly.pdbx_seq_one_letter_code
_entity_poly.pdbx_strand_id
1 'polypeptide(L)'
;MTTKKYNERKTQLTKYLEQLDEFNWHHPTQVSDMVDSQHERDNRTYYLAQLSLVLFNNYQQSYMQIGQMLNMSSRTARRLTIDYQQEFDSLEEIMEELQNGEDW
;
A
#
# COMPACT_ATOMS: atom_id res chain seq x y z
N MET A 1 -15.46 6.66 -20.34
CA MET A 1 -14.99 5.46 -19.61
C MET A 1 -15.92 5.24 -18.45
N THR A 2 -16.55 4.07 -18.42
CA THR A 2 -17.79 3.76 -17.69
C THR A 2 -17.55 3.60 -16.19
N THR A 3 -18.47 4.18 -15.41
CA THR A 3 -18.62 4.14 -13.94
C THR A 3 -18.41 2.76 -13.30
N LYS A 4 -18.55 1.67 -14.08
CA LYS A 4 -18.30 0.29 -13.66
C LYS A 4 -16.85 0.02 -13.22
N LYS A 5 -15.86 0.47 -14.01
CA LYS A 5 -14.43 0.29 -13.67
C LYS A 5 -14.02 1.07 -12.41
N TYR A 6 -14.66 2.21 -12.17
CA TYR A 6 -14.39 3.02 -10.98
C TYR A 6 -14.89 2.33 -9.71
N ASN A 7 -16.07 1.71 -9.75
CA ASN A 7 -16.61 0.95 -8.63
C ASN A 7 -15.81 -0.31 -8.33
N GLU A 8 -15.40 -1.07 -9.36
CA GLU A 8 -14.55 -2.25 -9.18
C GLU A 8 -13.21 -1.90 -8.52
N ARG A 9 -12.57 -0.82 -8.97
CA ARG A 9 -11.32 -0.30 -8.36
C ARG A 9 -11.51 0.15 -6.92
N LYS A 10 -12.62 0.83 -6.62
CA LYS A 10 -12.93 1.25 -5.24
C LYS A 10 -13.10 0.04 -4.32
N THR A 11 -13.78 -1.01 -4.79
CA THR A 11 -13.97 -2.25 -4.02
C THR A 11 -12.64 -2.99 -3.79
N GLN A 12 -11.76 -3.04 -4.79
CA GLN A 12 -10.42 -3.61 -4.63
C GLN A 12 -9.60 -2.83 -3.60
N LEU A 13 -9.66 -1.50 -3.64
CA LEU A 13 -8.95 -0.63 -2.71
C LEU A 13 -9.48 -0.76 -1.27
N THR A 14 -10.79 -0.89 -1.09
CA THR A 14 -11.39 -1.11 0.23
C THR A 14 -10.92 -2.44 0.83
N LYS A 15 -10.88 -3.52 0.05
CA LYS A 15 -10.35 -4.81 0.51
C LYS A 15 -8.88 -4.72 0.95
N TYR A 16 -8.07 -3.92 0.23
CA TYR A 16 -6.67 -3.69 0.61
C TYR A 16 -6.52 -3.02 1.97
N LEU A 17 -7.36 -2.01 2.25
CA LEU A 17 -7.35 -1.31 3.53
C LEU A 17 -7.81 -2.22 4.68
N GLU A 18 -8.80 -3.08 4.45
CA GLU A 18 -9.29 -4.05 5.43
C GLU A 18 -8.21 -5.10 5.77
N GLN A 19 -7.51 -5.64 4.77
CA GLN A 19 -6.42 -6.61 4.99
C GLN A 19 -5.24 -6.02 5.79
N LEU A 20 -4.89 -4.76 5.52
CA LEU A 20 -3.87 -4.06 6.30
C LEU A 20 -4.29 -3.84 7.77
N ASP A 21 -5.58 -3.65 8.02
CA ASP A 21 -6.11 -3.45 9.36
C ASP A 21 -6.18 -4.79 10.13
N GLU A 22 -6.58 -5.87 9.46
CA GLU A 22 -6.56 -7.23 10.02
C GLU A 22 -5.14 -7.70 10.36
N PHE A 23 -4.14 -7.38 9.54
CA PHE A 23 -2.73 -7.67 9.84
C PHE A 23 -2.28 -7.00 11.17
N ASN A 24 -2.65 -5.74 11.40
CA ASN A 24 -2.37 -5.05 12.67
C ASN A 24 -3.15 -5.65 13.85
N TRP A 25 -4.30 -6.27 13.60
CA TRP A 25 -5.15 -6.87 14.64
C TRP A 25 -4.63 -8.23 15.13
N HIS A 26 -4.03 -9.03 14.23
CA HIS A 26 -3.53 -10.36 14.57
C HIS A 26 -2.16 -10.38 15.27
N HIS A 27 -1.42 -9.26 15.27
CA HIS A 27 -0.11 -9.12 15.92
C HIS A 27 -0.05 -7.95 16.93
N PRO A 28 -0.77 -8.03 18.07
CA PRO A 28 -0.72 -7.00 19.11
C PRO A 28 0.66 -7.02 19.82
N THR A 29 1.47 -6.02 19.51
CA THR A 29 2.89 -5.91 19.89
C THR A 29 3.09 -5.85 21.41
N GLN A 30 3.71 -6.87 22.02
CA GLN A 30 4.32 -6.76 23.35
C GLN A 30 5.81 -6.41 23.20
N VAL A 31 6.41 -5.87 24.25
CA VAL A 31 7.69 -5.10 24.21
C VAL A 31 8.92 -5.93 23.74
N SER A 32 8.82 -7.26 23.60
CA SER A 32 9.83 -8.10 22.91
C SER A 32 9.74 -8.07 21.38
N ASP A 33 8.60 -7.68 20.82
CA ASP A 33 8.26 -7.70 19.39
C ASP A 33 8.74 -6.42 18.66
N MET A 34 9.56 -5.59 19.30
CA MET A 34 9.99 -4.30 18.74
C MET A 34 10.85 -4.46 17.47
N VAL A 35 11.59 -5.56 17.34
CA VAL A 35 12.40 -5.87 16.14
C VAL A 35 11.48 -6.31 14.99
N ASP A 36 10.52 -7.18 15.26
CA ASP A 36 9.52 -7.62 14.28
C ASP A 36 8.61 -6.45 13.86
N SER A 37 8.23 -5.58 14.80
CA SER A 37 7.44 -4.39 14.51
C SER A 37 8.16 -3.37 13.63
N GLN A 38 9.50 -3.31 13.70
CA GLN A 38 10.28 -2.44 12.81
C GLN A 38 10.30 -3.02 11.40
N HIS A 39 10.52 -4.34 11.28
CA HIS A 39 10.46 -5.04 10.01
C HIS A 39 9.08 -4.92 9.35
N GLU A 40 7.99 -5.13 10.11
CA GLU A 40 6.62 -4.94 9.64
C GLU A 40 6.33 -3.50 9.22
N ARG A 41 6.81 -2.50 9.99
CA ARG A 41 6.68 -1.08 9.63
C ARG A 41 7.45 -0.74 8.36
N ASP A 42 8.63 -1.32 8.19
CA ASP A 42 9.47 -1.10 7.01
C ASP A 42 8.83 -1.75 5.78
N ASN A 43 8.29 -2.96 5.90
CA ASN A 43 7.56 -3.63 4.82
C ASN A 43 6.27 -2.89 4.46
N ARG A 44 5.50 -2.45 5.45
CA ARG A 44 4.31 -1.62 5.20
C ARG A 44 4.69 -0.33 4.49
N THR A 45 5.78 0.33 4.91
CA THR A 45 6.26 1.57 4.27
C THR A 45 6.71 1.30 2.84
N TYR A 46 7.42 0.21 2.61
CA TYR A 46 7.85 -0.25 1.28
C TYR A 46 6.66 -0.46 0.34
N TYR A 47 5.67 -1.27 0.73
CA TYR A 47 4.50 -1.53 -0.12
C TYR A 47 3.63 -0.30 -0.34
N LEU A 48 3.48 0.56 0.67
CA LEU A 48 2.83 1.86 0.50
C LEU A 48 3.59 2.76 -0.49
N ALA A 49 4.92 2.68 -0.54
CA ALA A 49 5.72 3.40 -1.52
C ALA A 49 5.51 2.85 -2.93
N GLN A 50 5.56 1.52 -3.10
CA GLN A 50 5.33 0.88 -4.40
C GLN A 50 3.93 1.19 -4.96
N LEU A 51 2.89 1.14 -4.11
CA LEU A 51 1.56 1.56 -4.49
C LEU A 51 1.50 3.03 -4.88
N SER A 52 2.14 3.91 -4.11
CA SER A 52 2.18 5.34 -4.41
C SER A 52 2.87 5.61 -5.76
N LEU A 53 3.95 4.88 -6.06
CA LEU A 53 4.70 4.99 -7.31
C LEU A 53 3.88 4.50 -8.51
N VAL A 54 3.29 3.30 -8.42
CA VAL A 54 2.43 2.76 -9.48
C VAL A 54 1.23 3.69 -9.72
N LEU A 55 0.54 4.15 -8.67
CA LEU A 55 -0.59 5.07 -8.80
C LEU A 55 -0.18 6.41 -9.44
N PHE A 56 1.00 6.92 -9.10
CA PHE A 56 1.52 8.17 -9.63
C PHE A 56 1.98 8.04 -11.09
N ASN A 57 2.87 7.10 -11.39
CA ASN A 57 3.50 6.95 -12.70
C ASN A 57 2.56 6.32 -13.73
N ASN A 58 1.79 5.30 -13.34
CA ASN A 58 1.03 4.48 -14.31
C ASN A 58 -0.43 4.94 -14.40
N TYR A 59 -0.99 5.46 -13.31
CA TYR A 59 -2.39 5.91 -13.26
C TYR A 59 -2.56 7.42 -13.14
N GLN A 60 -1.45 8.19 -13.16
CA GLN A 60 -1.44 9.66 -13.13
C GLN A 60 -2.23 10.26 -11.96
N GLN A 61 -2.30 9.55 -10.83
CA GLN A 61 -2.97 10.05 -9.63
C GLN A 61 -2.13 11.14 -8.99
N SER A 62 -2.76 12.24 -8.56
CA SER A 62 -2.09 13.26 -7.78
C SER A 62 -1.74 12.76 -6.37
N TYR A 63 -0.73 13.33 -5.73
CA TYR A 63 -0.39 13.00 -4.34
C TYR A 63 -1.56 13.15 -3.35
N MET A 64 -2.49 14.06 -3.64
CA MET A 64 -3.71 14.23 -2.85
C MET A 64 -4.65 13.03 -2.99
N GLN A 65 -4.88 12.56 -4.23
CA GLN A 65 -5.70 11.38 -4.50
C GLN A 65 -5.06 10.12 -3.94
N ILE A 66 -3.75 9.96 -4.09
CA ILE A 66 -2.99 8.84 -3.51
C ILE A 66 -3.12 8.84 -2.00
N GLY A 67 -2.94 10.00 -1.35
CA GLY A 67 -3.12 10.12 0.10
C GLY A 67 -4.52 9.72 0.56
N GLN A 68 -5.56 10.16 -0.15
CA GLN A 68 -6.95 9.76 0.15
C GLN A 68 -7.18 8.25 -0.05
N MET A 69 -6.62 7.68 -1.12
CA MET A 69 -6.75 6.26 -1.45
C MET A 69 -6.08 5.36 -0.41
N LEU A 70 -4.89 5.74 0.06
CA LEU A 70 -4.06 4.94 0.95
C LEU A 70 -4.15 5.38 2.43
N ASN A 71 -5.15 6.19 2.77
CA ASN A 71 -5.37 6.73 4.11
C ASN A 71 -4.11 7.39 4.73
N MET A 72 -3.42 8.22 3.95
CA MET A 72 -2.20 8.92 4.37
C MET A 72 -2.20 10.39 3.93
N SER A 73 -1.27 11.19 4.46
CA SER A 73 -1.15 12.58 4.03
C SER A 73 -0.57 12.68 2.61
N SER A 74 -0.97 13.71 1.85
CA SER A 74 -0.38 13.99 0.53
C SER A 74 1.13 14.26 0.60
N ARG A 75 1.62 14.80 1.73
CA ARG A 75 3.05 14.97 1.98
C ARG A 75 3.76 13.63 2.12
N THR A 76 3.14 12.66 2.80
CA THR A 76 3.66 11.29 2.92
C THR A 76 3.70 10.62 1.56
N ALA A 77 2.61 10.68 0.78
CA ALA A 77 2.57 10.14 -0.58
C ALA A 77 3.69 10.71 -1.46
N ARG A 78 3.87 12.05 -1.46
CA ARG A 78 4.96 12.70 -2.19
C ARG A 78 6.35 12.22 -1.74
N ARG A 79 6.57 12.12 -0.43
CA ARG A 79 7.85 11.64 0.13
C ARG A 79 8.13 10.22 -0.37
N LEU A 80 7.18 9.30 -0.25
CA LEU A 80 7.36 7.92 -0.67
C LEU A 80 7.68 7.80 -2.17
N THR A 81 7.03 8.60 -3.02
CA THR A 81 7.35 8.62 -4.47
C THR A 81 8.70 9.21 -4.84
N ILE A 82 9.35 9.95 -3.93
CA ILE A 82 10.69 10.54 -4.15
C ILE A 82 11.77 9.63 -3.56
N ASP A 83 11.52 9.08 -2.38
CA ASP A 83 12.52 8.36 -1.59
C ASP A 83 12.72 6.92 -2.08
N TYR A 84 11.75 6.37 -2.83
CA TYR A 84 11.77 4.98 -3.32
C TYR A 84 11.79 4.92 -4.84
N GLN A 85 12.37 3.84 -5.36
CA GLN A 85 12.28 3.49 -6.78
C GLN A 85 11.11 2.54 -7.00
N GLN A 86 10.47 2.67 -8.17
CA GLN A 86 9.40 1.77 -8.56
C GLN A 86 9.99 0.43 -8.97
N GLU A 87 9.58 -0.62 -8.27
CA GLU A 87 10.03 -2.00 -8.51
C GLU A 87 8.91 -2.87 -9.11
N PHE A 88 7.66 -2.41 -9.04
CA PHE A 88 6.49 -3.07 -9.61
C PHE A 88 5.90 -2.28 -10.77
N ASP A 89 5.41 -2.98 -11.79
CA ASP A 89 4.80 -2.38 -12.98
C ASP A 89 3.28 -2.23 -12.86
N SER A 90 2.66 -2.91 -11.91
CA SER A 90 1.19 -2.88 -11.75
C SER A 90 0.74 -3.07 -10.31
N LEU A 91 -0.52 -2.72 -10.05
CA LEU A 91 -1.13 -2.98 -8.74
C LEU A 91 -1.32 -4.48 -8.53
N GLU A 92 -1.59 -5.20 -9.61
CA GLU A 92 -1.77 -6.65 -9.63
C GLU A 92 -0.50 -7.39 -9.20
N GLU A 93 0.67 -6.96 -9.69
CA GLU A 93 1.97 -7.55 -9.31
C GLU A 93 2.27 -7.33 -7.82
N ILE A 94 1.94 -6.15 -7.29
CA ILE A 94 2.04 -5.87 -5.84
C ILE A 94 1.10 -6.79 -5.04
N MET A 95 -0.11 -7.06 -5.56
CA MET A 95 -1.06 -7.96 -4.91
C MET A 95 -0.62 -9.42 -4.94
N GLU A 96 -0.01 -9.87 -6.05
CA GLU A 96 0.53 -11.22 -6.17
C GLU A 96 1.68 -11.43 -5.18
N GLU A 97 2.59 -10.47 -5.04
CA GLU A 97 3.70 -10.56 -4.07
C GLU A 97 3.20 -10.57 -2.62
N LEU A 98 2.18 -9.76 -2.30
CA LEU A 98 1.57 -9.75 -0.97
C LEU A 98 0.80 -11.04 -0.66
N GLN A 99 0.18 -11.68 -1.65
CA GLN A 99 -0.53 -12.96 -1.48
C GLN A 99 0.43 -14.15 -1.39
N ASN A 100 1.54 -14.12 -2.14
CA ASN A 100 2.58 -15.14 -2.09
C ASN A 100 3.51 -14.96 -0.88
N GLY A 101 3.47 -13.79 -0.23
CA GLY A 101 4.23 -13.46 0.96
C GLY A 101 3.77 -14.12 2.26
N GLU A 102 2.86 -15.10 2.24
CA GLU A 102 2.54 -15.92 3.44
C GLU A 102 3.70 -16.86 3.86
N ASP A 103 4.81 -16.92 3.11
CA ASP A 103 5.96 -17.81 3.32
C ASP A 103 7.27 -17.11 3.76
N TRP A 104 7.23 -15.92 4.39
CA TRP A 104 8.41 -15.28 5.00
C TRP A 104 8.21 -14.84 6.44
#